data_AF-A0A917CWC6-F1
#
_entry.id   AF-A0A917CWC6-F1
#
_cell.length_a   1.000
_cell.length_b   1.000
_cell.length_c   1.000
_cell.angle_alpha   90.00
_cell.angle_beta   90.00
_cell.angle_gamma   90.00
#
_symmetry.space_group_name_H-M   'P 1'
#
loop_
_entity.id
_entity.type
_entity.pdbx_description
1 polymer ?
#
loop_
_entity_poly.entity_id
_entity_poly.type
_entity_poly.pdbx_seq_one_letter_code
_entity_poly.pdbx_strand_id
1 'polypeptide(L)'
;MKQTYRLLSQQRGSALVLAAFVMLGLLVVAALILDGGAVYVSKIRLQIAANAAVLSGAQELTNQPTAVYAVVQKVVKDHDGTASLKDTTVIMEHRVSVHLKKQVPLTFSRLLGIQAAPVDVTAAAEIQTDRAGDKPIIVAIRLVEREHS
;
A
#
# COMPACT_ATOMS: atom_id res chain seq x y z
N MET A 1 55.26 13.91 -31.68
CA MET A 1 54.18 13.95 -30.66
C MET A 1 52.84 14.52 -31.21
N LYS A 2 52.42 14.22 -32.46
CA LYS A 2 51.16 14.75 -33.02
C LYS A 2 50.05 13.69 -33.23
N GLN A 3 50.36 12.39 -33.09
CA GLN A 3 49.39 11.32 -33.34
C GLN A 3 48.45 11.02 -32.16
N THR A 4 48.83 11.31 -30.92
CA THR A 4 48.01 11.03 -29.73
C THR A 4 46.74 11.88 -29.67
N TYR A 5 46.80 13.14 -30.13
CA TYR A 5 45.64 14.06 -30.13
C TYR A 5 44.49 13.60 -31.05
N ARG A 6 44.77 12.77 -32.05
CA ARG A 6 43.76 12.29 -33.01
C ARG A 6 42.90 11.15 -32.42
N LEU A 7 43.48 10.33 -31.53
CA LEU A 7 42.77 9.28 -30.80
C LEU A 7 41.83 9.88 -29.72
N LEU A 8 42.29 10.89 -28.98
CA LEU A 8 41.44 11.62 -28.01
C LEU A 8 40.27 12.36 -28.71
N SER A 9 40.49 12.88 -29.92
CA SER A 9 39.42 13.52 -30.70
C SER A 9 38.38 12.53 -31.24
N GLN A 10 38.78 11.29 -31.56
CA GLN A 10 37.87 10.25 -32.07
C GLN A 10 37.05 9.59 -30.96
N GLN A 11 37.55 9.55 -29.72
CA GLN A 11 36.80 8.99 -28.57
C GLN A 11 35.69 9.91 -28.04
N ARG A 12 35.67 11.20 -28.37
CA ARG A 12 34.62 12.14 -27.93
C ARG A 12 33.22 11.72 -28.37
N GLY A 13 33.09 11.18 -29.59
CA GLY A 13 31.81 10.67 -30.10
C GLY A 13 31.34 9.41 -29.37
N SER A 14 32.25 8.47 -29.11
CA SER A 14 31.93 7.22 -28.40
C SER A 14 31.60 7.47 -26.92
N ALA A 15 32.28 8.42 -26.28
CA ALA A 15 32.01 8.79 -24.90
C ALA A 15 30.61 9.41 -24.74
N LEU A 16 30.18 10.23 -25.71
CA LEU A 16 28.83 10.81 -25.73
C LEU A 16 27.74 9.73 -25.87
N VAL A 17 27.96 8.74 -26.74
CA VAL A 17 27.05 7.60 -26.92
C VAL A 17 26.96 6.78 -25.63
N LEU A 18 28.08 6.47 -25.00
CA LEU A 18 28.11 5.74 -23.72
C LEU A 18 27.40 6.54 -22.62
N ALA A 19 27.64 7.85 -22.53
CA ALA A 19 26.97 8.72 -21.57
C ALA A 19 25.45 8.75 -21.78
N ALA A 20 24.99 8.77 -23.03
CA ALA A 20 23.56 8.71 -23.35
C ALA A 20 22.92 7.38 -22.87
N PHE A 21 23.60 6.25 -23.08
CA PHE A 21 23.11 4.95 -22.57
C PHE A 21 23.08 4.89 -21.05
N VAL A 22 24.10 5.43 -20.37
CA VAL A 22 24.11 5.51 -18.91
C VAL A 22 22.97 6.40 -18.40
N MET A 23 22.76 7.56 -19.02
CA MET A 23 21.67 8.46 -18.67
C MET A 23 20.30 7.80 -18.86
N LEU A 24 20.11 7.06 -19.96
CA LEU A 24 18.90 6.28 -20.19
C LEU A 24 18.71 5.21 -19.09
N GLY A 25 19.78 4.50 -18.73
CA GLY A 25 19.75 3.51 -17.65
C GLY A 25 19.35 4.12 -16.31
N LEU A 26 19.90 5.29 -15.97
CA LEU A 26 19.54 6.02 -14.75
C LEU A 26 18.08 6.46 -14.74
N LEU A 27 17.54 6.90 -15.88
CA LEU A 27 16.12 7.26 -16.01
C LEU A 27 15.20 6.05 -15.81
N VAL A 28 15.57 4.87 -16.33
CA VAL A 28 14.81 3.63 -16.11
C VAL A 28 14.80 3.25 -14.62
N VAL A 29 15.94 3.35 -13.93
CA VAL A 29 16.00 3.08 -12.49
C VAL A 29 15.17 4.10 -11.70
N ALA A 30 15.26 5.39 -12.04
CA ALA A 30 14.46 6.43 -11.39
C ALA A 30 12.96 6.21 -11.59
N ALA A 31 12.53 5.83 -12.80
CA ALA A 31 11.16 5.46 -13.11
C ALA A 31 10.65 4.30 -12.23
N LEU A 32 11.45 3.24 -12.07
CA LEU A 32 11.12 2.11 -11.20
C LEU A 32 10.98 2.53 -9.74
N ILE A 33 11.88 3.39 -9.24
CA ILE A 33 11.82 3.91 -7.87
C ILE A 33 10.55 4.73 -7.65
N LEU A 34 10.17 5.59 -8.60
CA LEU A 34 8.99 6.44 -8.48
C LEU A 34 7.69 5.63 -8.49
N ASP A 35 7.57 4.67 -9.41
CA ASP A 35 6.41 3.78 -9.45
C ASP A 35 6.33 2.89 -8.20
N GLY A 36 7.45 2.29 -7.78
CA GLY A 36 7.52 1.48 -6.56
C GLY A 36 7.19 2.29 -5.31
N GLY A 37 7.69 3.52 -5.21
CA GLY A 37 7.37 4.45 -4.13
C GLY A 37 5.88 4.79 -4.07
N ALA A 38 5.24 5.05 -5.22
CA ALA A 38 3.81 5.33 -5.28
C ALA A 38 2.96 4.16 -4.79
N VAL A 39 3.32 2.93 -5.18
CA VAL A 39 2.67 1.69 -4.70
C VAL A 39 2.86 1.52 -3.20
N TYR A 40 4.09 1.71 -2.71
CA TYR A 40 4.42 1.55 -1.29
C TYR A 40 3.67 2.54 -0.39
N VAL A 41 3.67 3.83 -0.74
CA VAL A 41 2.93 4.86 0.00
C VAL A 41 1.43 4.58 -0.03
N SER A 42 0.90 4.12 -1.16
CA SER A 42 -0.51 3.74 -1.26
C SER A 42 -0.85 2.55 -0.37
N LYS A 43 0.03 1.55 -0.26
CA LYS A 43 -0.12 0.43 0.67
C LYS A 43 -0.19 0.90 2.12
N ILE A 44 0.70 1.81 2.53
CA ILE A 44 0.67 2.38 3.89
C ILE A 44 -0.64 3.12 4.16
N ARG A 45 -1.09 3.97 3.24
CA ARG A 45 -2.36 4.70 3.40
C ARG A 45 -3.55 3.76 3.51
N LEU A 46 -3.58 2.72 2.67
CA LEU A 46 -4.62 1.70 2.71
C LEU A 46 -4.61 0.93 4.04
N GLN A 47 -3.43 0.62 4.58
CA GLN A 47 -3.29 -0.03 5.88
C GLN A 47 -3.77 0.85 7.03
N ILE A 48 -3.46 2.15 7.00
CA ILE A 48 -3.95 3.12 8.00
C ILE A 48 -5.48 3.17 7.97
N ALA A 49 -6.08 3.24 6.77
CA ALA A 49 -7.53 3.21 6.61
C ALA A 49 -8.14 1.91 7.15
N ALA A 50 -7.55 0.75 6.83
CA ALA A 50 -7.99 -0.54 7.33
C ALA A 50 -7.91 -0.63 8.86
N ASN A 51 -6.80 -0.19 9.46
CA ASN A 51 -6.60 -0.18 10.90
C ASN A 51 -7.59 0.74 11.62
N ALA A 52 -7.82 1.94 11.09
CA ALA A 52 -8.81 2.87 11.61
C ALA A 52 -10.22 2.25 11.53
N ALA A 53 -10.55 1.62 10.40
CA ALA A 53 -11.86 0.99 10.20
C ALA A 53 -12.12 -0.14 11.20
N VAL A 54 -11.16 -1.05 11.43
CA VAL A 54 -11.33 -2.12 12.43
C VAL A 54 -11.33 -1.58 13.86
N LEU A 55 -10.56 -0.53 14.16
CA LEU A 55 -10.54 0.05 15.49
C LEU A 55 -11.87 0.75 15.83
N SER A 56 -12.43 1.50 14.87
CA SER A 56 -13.73 2.13 15.03
C SER A 56 -14.87 1.10 14.98
N GLY A 57 -14.77 0.08 14.12
CA GLY A 57 -15.73 -1.02 14.08
C GLY A 57 -15.72 -1.86 15.36
N ALA A 58 -14.55 -2.06 15.98
CA ALA A 58 -14.43 -2.82 17.23
C ALA A 58 -15.12 -2.13 18.40
N GLN A 59 -15.14 -0.79 18.45
CA GLN A 59 -15.89 -0.03 19.48
C GLN A 59 -17.40 -0.28 19.41
N GLU A 60 -17.89 -0.65 18.23
CA GLU A 60 -19.31 -0.87 17.99
C GLU A 60 -19.72 -2.36 18.12
N LEU A 61 -18.75 -3.26 18.33
CA LEU A 61 -19.00 -4.70 18.51
C LEU A 61 -19.85 -5.02 19.75
N THR A 62 -19.92 -4.12 20.74
CA THR A 62 -20.76 -4.28 21.95
C THR A 62 -22.15 -3.67 21.80
N ASN A 63 -22.44 -3.00 20.68
CA ASN A 63 -23.72 -2.33 20.42
C ASN A 63 -24.58 -3.14 19.45
N GLN A 64 -24.37 -2.99 18.13
CA GLN A 64 -25.17 -3.64 17.09
C GLN A 64 -24.34 -3.94 15.82
N PRO A 65 -24.57 -5.08 15.15
CA PRO A 65 -23.79 -5.46 13.95
C PRO A 65 -23.92 -4.46 12.79
N THR A 66 -25.11 -3.88 12.60
CA THR A 66 -25.39 -2.90 11.53
C THR A 66 -24.56 -1.63 11.69
N ALA A 67 -24.30 -1.21 12.93
CA ALA A 67 -23.50 -0.03 13.22
C ALA A 67 -22.00 -0.28 12.94
N VAL A 68 -21.49 -1.51 13.13
CA VAL A 68 -20.12 -1.90 12.76
C VAL A 68 -19.88 -1.68 11.27
N TYR A 69 -20.77 -2.18 10.40
CA TYR A 69 -20.62 -2.02 8.94
C TYR A 69 -20.69 -0.55 8.49
N ALA A 70 -21.61 0.23 9.08
CA ALA A 70 -21.75 1.65 8.76
C ALA A 70 -20.50 2.46 9.14
N VAL A 71 -19.93 2.20 10.32
CA VAL A 71 -18.72 2.86 10.81
C VAL A 71 -17.51 2.45 9.98
N VAL A 72 -17.34 1.15 9.68
CA VAL A 72 -16.26 0.67 8.80
C VAL A 72 -16.31 1.34 7.44
N GLN A 73 -17.48 1.39 6.80
CA GLN A 73 -17.63 2.01 5.48
C GLN A 73 -17.34 3.52 5.52
N LYS A 74 -17.81 4.21 6.56
CA LYS A 74 -17.54 5.63 6.77
C LYS A 74 -16.05 5.90 6.92
N VAL A 75 -15.37 5.18 7.81
CA VAL A 75 -13.94 5.38 8.08
C VAL A 75 -13.08 5.07 6.86
N VAL A 76 -13.38 4.02 6.10
CA VAL A 76 -12.68 3.75 4.84
C VAL A 76 -12.88 4.88 3.83
N LYS A 77 -14.10 5.41 3.71
CA LYS A 77 -14.38 6.53 2.80
C LYS A 77 -13.66 7.82 3.22
N ASP A 78 -13.61 8.10 4.52
CA ASP A 78 -12.98 9.29 5.08
C ASP A 78 -11.45 9.24 4.95
N HIS A 79 -10.83 8.06 5.06
CA HIS A 79 -9.38 7.90 4.96
C HIS A 79 -8.87 7.61 3.54
N ASP A 80 -9.61 6.86 2.73
CA ASP A 80 -9.23 6.54 1.35
C ASP A 80 -10.48 6.27 0.48
N GLY A 81 -11.09 7.35 -0.03
CA GLY A 81 -12.29 7.30 -0.87
C GLY A 81 -12.15 6.58 -2.22
N THR A 82 -10.96 6.04 -2.54
CA THR A 82 -10.71 5.22 -3.73
C THR A 82 -10.46 3.74 -3.40
N ALA A 83 -10.39 3.40 -2.10
CA ALA A 83 -10.29 2.03 -1.64
C ALA A 83 -11.62 1.30 -1.84
N SER A 84 -11.54 0.07 -2.34
CA SER A 84 -12.70 -0.82 -2.42
C SER A 84 -12.67 -1.78 -1.23
N LEU A 85 -13.75 -1.78 -0.44
CA LEU A 85 -14.03 -2.82 0.55
C LEU A 85 -14.39 -4.10 -0.19
N LYS A 86 -13.52 -5.12 -0.11
CA LYS A 86 -13.74 -6.42 -0.75
C LYS A 86 -14.48 -7.38 0.16
N ASP A 87 -14.08 -7.43 1.42
CA ASP A 87 -14.67 -8.32 2.41
C ASP A 87 -14.57 -7.68 3.80
N THR A 88 -15.60 -7.91 4.61
CA THR A 88 -15.69 -7.46 5.99
C THR A 88 -16.28 -8.60 6.81
N THR A 89 -15.43 -9.28 7.56
CA THR A 89 -15.85 -10.34 8.49
C THR A 89 -16.06 -9.73 9.87
N VAL A 90 -17.28 -9.88 10.41
CA VAL A 90 -17.64 -9.42 11.76
C VAL A 90 -18.05 -10.65 12.58
N ILE A 91 -17.36 -10.85 13.70
CA ILE A 91 -17.72 -11.80 14.75
C ILE A 91 -18.07 -10.96 15.97
N MET A 92 -19.36 -10.82 16.25
CA MET A 92 -19.86 -9.94 17.32
C MET A 92 -19.19 -10.26 18.67
N GLU A 93 -18.96 -9.21 19.46
CA GLU A 93 -18.31 -9.24 20.79
C GLU A 93 -16.86 -9.77 20.81
N HIS A 94 -16.32 -10.23 19.68
CA HIS A 94 -15.01 -10.87 19.62
C HIS A 94 -14.07 -10.18 18.63
N ARG A 95 -14.46 -10.04 17.36
CA ARG A 95 -13.53 -9.65 16.30
C ARG A 95 -14.19 -8.93 15.14
N VAL A 96 -13.51 -7.94 14.59
CA VAL A 96 -13.82 -7.35 13.28
C VAL A 96 -12.58 -7.44 12.37
N SER A 97 -12.78 -7.80 11.11
CA SER A 97 -11.74 -7.94 10.09
C SER A 97 -12.19 -7.27 8.80
N VAL A 98 -11.30 -6.51 8.18
CA VAL A 98 -11.57 -5.84 6.89
C VAL A 98 -10.48 -6.18 5.88
N HIS A 99 -10.91 -6.37 4.64
CA HIS A 99 -10.06 -6.58 3.48
C HIS A 99 -10.29 -5.44 2.50
N LEU A 100 -9.26 -4.61 2.30
CA LEU A 100 -9.30 -3.49 1.38
C LEU A 100 -8.43 -3.78 0.17
N LYS A 101 -8.93 -3.44 -1.02
CA LYS A 101 -8.19 -3.49 -2.28
C LYS A 101 -8.19 -2.13 -2.95
N LYS A 102 -7.07 -1.78 -3.56
CA LYS A 102 -6.92 -0.56 -4.35
C LYS A 102 -6.05 -0.81 -5.58
N GLN A 103 -6.45 -0.26 -6.72
CA GLN A 103 -5.60 -0.19 -7.91
C GLN A 103 -4.80 1.10 -7.86
N VAL A 104 -3.48 0.99 -7.77
CA VAL A 104 -2.58 2.14 -7.75
C VAL A 104 -2.12 2.42 -9.18
N PRO A 105 -2.48 3.56 -9.78
CA PRO A 105 -2.03 3.91 -11.12
C PRO A 105 -0.51 4.06 -11.15
N LEU A 106 0.13 3.48 -12.16
CA LEU A 106 1.57 3.60 -12.40
C LEU A 106 1.84 4.72 -13.42
N THR A 107 2.92 5.46 -13.21
CA THR A 107 3.24 6.61 -14.05
C THR A 107 4.18 6.22 -15.19
N PHE A 108 5.29 5.55 -14.87
CA PHE A 108 6.30 5.21 -15.88
C PHE A 108 6.07 3.84 -16.51
N SER A 109 5.65 2.85 -15.73
CA SER A 109 5.33 1.49 -16.18
C SER A 109 4.17 1.46 -17.18
N ARG A 110 3.36 2.53 -17.21
CA ARG A 110 2.34 2.77 -18.24
C ARG A 110 2.93 2.85 -19.65
N LEU A 111 4.14 3.36 -19.80
CA LEU A 111 4.86 3.39 -21.08
C LEU A 111 5.19 1.97 -21.58
N LEU A 112 5.26 1.00 -20.67
CA LEU A 112 5.48 -0.42 -20.95
C LEU A 112 4.18 -1.23 -21.01
N GLY A 113 3.02 -0.56 -20.96
CA GLY A 113 1.69 -1.19 -21.01
C GLY A 113 1.12 -1.60 -19.64
N ILE A 114 1.81 -1.32 -18.53
CA ILE A 114 1.34 -1.66 -17.17
C ILE A 114 0.68 -0.43 -16.56
N GLN A 115 -0.66 -0.42 -16.54
CA GLN A 115 -1.44 0.76 -16.16
C GLN A 115 -1.56 0.98 -14.65
N ALA A 116 -1.61 -0.09 -13.87
CA ALA A 116 -1.82 -0.03 -12.43
C ALA A 116 -1.27 -1.29 -11.75
N ALA A 117 -0.91 -1.15 -10.47
CA ALA A 117 -0.56 -2.25 -9.60
C ALA A 117 -1.67 -2.50 -8.57
N PRO A 118 -2.13 -3.75 -8.38
CA PRO A 118 -3.06 -4.08 -7.31
C PRO A 118 -2.34 -4.00 -5.95
N VAL A 119 -3.01 -3.40 -4.98
CA VAL A 119 -2.58 -3.37 -3.57
C VAL A 119 -3.75 -3.87 -2.73
N ASP A 120 -3.46 -4.88 -1.90
CA ASP A 120 -4.42 -5.48 -0.99
C ASP A 120 -3.86 -5.39 0.44
N VAL A 121 -4.72 -5.07 1.40
CA VAL A 121 -4.36 -5.05 2.83
C VAL A 121 -5.47 -5.67 3.66
N THR A 122 -5.08 -6.26 4.78
CA THR A 122 -6.02 -6.83 5.74
C THR A 122 -5.68 -6.29 7.12
N ALA A 123 -6.71 -5.92 7.86
CA ALA A 123 -6.59 -5.57 9.28
C ALA A 123 -7.65 -6.31 10.07
N ALA A 124 -7.33 -6.65 11.32
CA ALA A 124 -8.29 -7.18 12.27
C ALA A 124 -8.10 -6.56 13.65
N ALA A 125 -9.20 -6.31 14.34
CA ALA A 125 -9.23 -5.90 15.75
C ALA A 125 -10.03 -6.92 16.57
N GLU A 126 -9.52 -7.24 17.75
CA GLU A 126 -10.12 -8.21 18.67
C GLU A 126 -10.34 -7.58 20.06
N ILE A 127 -11.49 -7.87 20.65
CA ILE A 127 -11.80 -7.52 22.04
C ILE A 127 -11.35 -8.69 22.92
N GLN A 128 -10.52 -8.40 23.92
CA GLN A 128 -10.25 -9.36 24.99
C GLN A 128 -10.79 -8.81 26.30
N THR A 129 -11.39 -9.70 27.09
CA THR A 129 -11.76 -9.39 28.47
C THR A 129 -10.52 -9.51 29.35
N ASP A 130 -10.32 -8.55 30.25
CA ASP A 130 -9.24 -8.62 31.24
C ASP A 130 -9.43 -9.85 32.15
N ARG A 131 -8.36 -10.36 32.77
CA ARG A 131 -8.38 -11.52 33.69
C ARG A 131 -9.33 -11.33 34.89
N ALA A 132 -9.75 -10.10 35.18
CA ALA A 132 -10.73 -9.76 36.21
C ALA A 132 -12.20 -9.82 35.74
N GLY A 133 -12.47 -10.04 34.43
CA GLY A 133 -13.81 -10.24 33.87
C GLY A 133 -14.72 -9.01 33.82
N ASP A 134 -14.24 -7.83 34.24
CA ASP A 134 -15.12 -6.71 34.59
C ASP A 134 -15.31 -5.69 33.45
N LYS A 135 -14.40 -5.62 32.46
CA LYS A 135 -14.49 -4.66 31.33
C LYS A 135 -13.89 -5.21 30.02
N PRO A 136 -14.59 -5.09 28.87
CA PRO A 136 -14.00 -5.37 27.57
C PRO A 136 -12.93 -4.32 27.24
N ILE A 137 -11.74 -4.77 26.87
CA ILE A 137 -10.66 -3.90 26.37
C ILE A 137 -10.39 -4.30 24.92
N ILE A 138 -10.14 -3.31 24.04
CA ILE A 138 -9.63 -3.59 22.69
C ILE A 138 -8.15 -3.91 22.83
N VAL A 139 -7.77 -5.19 22.76
CA VAL A 139 -6.44 -5.65 23.19
C VAL A 139 -5.47 -5.88 22.03
N ALA A 140 -5.94 -6.06 20.79
CA ALA A 140 -5.02 -6.27 19.69
C ALA A 140 -5.55 -5.79 18.34
N ILE A 141 -4.73 -4.98 17.65
CA ILE A 141 -4.79 -4.85 16.19
C ILE A 141 -3.79 -5.88 15.65
N ARG A 142 -4.27 -6.96 15.06
CA ARG A 142 -3.40 -7.89 14.33
C ARG A 142 -3.37 -7.45 12.87
N LEU A 143 -2.20 -7.01 12.42
CA LEU A 143 -1.88 -6.94 11.00
C LEU A 143 -1.86 -8.40 10.49
N VAL A 144 -2.90 -8.79 9.77
CA VAL A 144 -2.94 -10.10 9.11
C VAL A 144 -2.37 -9.89 7.72
N GLU A 145 -1.05 -9.85 7.59
CA GLU A 145 -0.42 -9.95 6.29
C GLU A 145 -0.67 -11.39 5.79
N ARG A 146 -1.61 -11.58 4.86
CA ARG A 146 -1.75 -12.86 4.18
C ARG A 146 -0.50 -13.06 3.33
N GLU A 147 0.35 -14.04 3.68
CA GLU A 147 1.10 -14.74 2.64
C GLU A 147 0.10 -15.32 1.64
N HIS A 148 0.33 -15.06 0.35
CA HIS A 148 -0.40 -15.70 -0.73
C HIS A 148 -0.31 -17.23 -0.59
N SER A 149 -1.46 -17.90 -0.64
CA SER A 149 -1.55 -19.31 -1.10
C SER A 149 -1.75 -19.32 -2.60
#